data_AF-A0A3R0QBN2-F1
#
_entry.id   AF-A0A3R0QBN2-F1
#
_cell.length_a   1.000
_cell.length_b   1.000
_cell.length_c   1.000
_cell.angle_alpha   90.00
_cell.angle_beta   90.00
_cell.angle_gamma   90.00
#
_symmetry.space_group_name_H-M   'P 1'
#
loop_
_entity.id
_entity.type
_entity.pdbx_description
1 polymer ?
#
loop_
_entity_poly.entity_id
_entity_poly.type
_entity_poly.pdbx_seq_one_letter_code
_entity_poly.pdbx_strand_id
1 'polypeptide(L)'
;MKRKIWRAFCSYYAQRPFEKDDEILVYFEAADREEARETLPVLMSLLWHIPPEKVDCYNLEDEDELRDNSGSETAPRDWPLFEVGWSRNKPLYSSDLPLLLLPPHQQTRLWEAFVACQEGNRDE
;
A
#
# COMPACT_ATOMS: atom_id res chain seq x y z
N MET A 1 0.61 -12.10 19.48
CA MET A 1 0.75 -12.41 18.03
C MET A 1 1.71 -11.41 17.42
N LYS A 2 2.53 -11.84 16.46
CA LYS A 2 3.43 -10.93 15.73
C LYS A 2 2.57 -10.18 14.70
N ARG A 3 2.55 -8.85 14.73
CA ARG A 3 1.84 -8.05 13.72
C ARG A 3 2.59 -8.14 12.39
N LYS A 4 1.84 -8.12 11.29
CA LYS A 4 2.34 -8.08 9.92
C LYS A 4 2.08 -6.71 9.32
N ILE A 5 2.87 -6.35 8.31
CA ILE A 5 2.58 -5.19 7.46
C ILE A 5 1.54 -5.61 6.44
N TRP A 6 0.55 -4.75 6.26
CA TRP A 6 -0.52 -4.85 5.28
C TRP A 6 -0.45 -3.68 4.33
N ARG A 7 -0.81 -3.92 3.08
CA ARG A 7 -0.86 -2.95 1.99
C ARG A 7 -2.25 -2.96 1.40
N ALA A 8 -2.80 -1.79 1.13
CA ALA A 8 -4.07 -1.66 0.44
C ALA A 8 -4.10 -0.33 -0.32
N PHE A 9 -4.94 -0.26 -1.34
CA PHE A 9 -5.36 1.01 -1.91
C PHE A 9 -6.56 1.51 -1.13
N CYS A 10 -6.56 2.80 -0.82
CA CYS A 10 -7.66 3.47 -0.16
C CYS A 10 -8.11 4.66 -0.99
N SER A 11 -9.42 4.82 -1.13
CA SER A 11 -10.04 6.00 -1.70
C SER A 11 -11.29 6.36 -0.91
N TYR A 12 -11.89 7.51 -1.20
CA TYR A 12 -13.20 7.87 -0.69
C TYR A 12 -14.09 8.27 -1.85
N TYR A 13 -15.38 7.98 -1.77
CA TYR A 13 -16.32 8.44 -2.78
C TYR A 13 -16.46 9.97 -2.74
N ALA A 14 -15.86 10.67 -3.70
CA ALA A 14 -16.21 12.06 -3.94
C ALA A 14 -17.70 12.15 -4.30
N GLN A 15 -18.41 13.19 -3.82
CA GLN A 15 -19.85 13.36 -4.08
C GLN A 15 -20.20 13.52 -5.57
N ARG A 16 -19.20 13.57 -6.46
CA ARG A 16 -19.36 13.76 -7.90
C ARG A 16 -18.62 12.67 -8.68
N PRO A 17 -19.29 12.00 -9.64
CA PRO A 17 -18.74 10.88 -10.42
C PRO A 17 -17.61 11.23 -11.40
N PHE A 18 -17.05 12.45 -11.35
CA PHE A 18 -16.01 12.95 -12.25
C PHE A 18 -14.84 13.61 -11.52
N GLU A 19 -14.87 13.69 -10.19
CA GLU A 19 -13.66 14.02 -9.43
C GLU A 19 -12.86 12.73 -9.31
N LYS A 20 -11.60 12.79 -9.76
CA LYS A 20 -10.68 11.66 -9.64
C LYS A 20 -10.55 11.37 -8.15
N ASP A 21 -10.95 10.19 -7.73
CA ASP A 21 -10.74 9.74 -6.36
C ASP A 21 -9.22 9.74 -6.12
N ASP A 22 -8.74 10.51 -5.15
CA ASP A 22 -7.34 10.48 -4.72
C ASP A 22 -7.09 9.13 -4.03
N GLU A 23 -6.84 8.11 -4.85
CA GLU A 23 -6.39 6.79 -4.41
C GLU A 23 -5.00 6.92 -3.82
N ILE A 24 -4.82 6.35 -2.62
CA ILE A 24 -3.52 6.32 -1.97
C ILE A 24 -3.15 4.89 -1.57
N LEU A 25 -1.87 4.59 -1.67
CA LEU A 25 -1.30 3.34 -1.21
C LEU A 25 -0.99 3.43 0.29
N VAL A 26 -1.63 2.61 1.10
CA VAL A 26 -1.54 2.66 2.56
C VAL A 26 -0.85 1.42 3.09
N TYR A 27 0.09 1.62 4.00
CA TYR A 27 0.76 0.56 4.75
C TYR A 27 0.47 0.69 6.24
N PHE A 28 0.09 -0.40 6.89
CA PHE A 28 -0.23 -0.42 8.31
C PHE A 28 0.04 -1.79 8.94
N GLU A 29 -0.01 -1.88 10.27
CA GLU A 29 0.17 -3.16 10.97
C GLU A 29 -1.17 -3.75 11.44
N ALA A 30 -1.36 -5.05 11.23
CA ALA A 30 -2.45 -5.85 11.79
C ALA A 30 -1.99 -7.30 12.04
N ALA A 31 -2.61 -8.01 12.98
CA ALA A 31 -2.26 -9.38 13.33
C ALA A 31 -2.69 -10.38 12.25
N ASP A 32 -3.84 -10.15 11.63
CA ASP A 32 -4.43 -10.98 10.58
C ASP A 32 -5.32 -10.16 9.65
N ARG A 33 -5.89 -10.82 8.64
CA ARG A 33 -6.73 -10.18 7.62
C ARG A 33 -8.04 -9.63 8.16
N GLU A 34 -8.59 -10.26 9.19
CA GLU A 34 -9.86 -9.83 9.78
C GLU A 34 -9.65 -8.50 10.51
N GLU A 35 -8.63 -8.43 11.38
CA GLU A 35 -8.22 -7.18 12.02
C GLU A 35 -7.87 -6.11 10.97
N ALA A 36 -7.15 -6.50 9.91
CA ALA A 36 -6.76 -5.58 8.85
C ALA A 36 -7.96 -4.95 8.13
N ARG A 37 -8.97 -5.78 7.78
CA ARG A 37 -10.20 -5.33 7.11
C ARG A 37 -11.05 -4.41 7.99
N GLU A 38 -11.11 -4.67 9.28
CA GLU A 38 -11.90 -3.85 10.21
C GLU A 38 -11.18 -2.54 10.58
N THR A 39 -9.85 -2.59 10.72
CA THR A 39 -9.06 -1.46 11.22
C THR A 39 -8.83 -0.39 10.14
N LEU A 40 -8.51 -0.79 8.91
CA LEU A 40 -8.09 0.16 7.88
C LEU A 40 -9.14 1.23 7.56
N PRO A 41 -10.44 0.90 7.34
CA PRO A 41 -11.45 1.92 7.08
C PRO A 41 -11.58 2.93 8.22
N VAL A 42 -11.44 2.49 9.48
CA VAL A 42 -11.49 3.37 10.66
C VAL A 42 -10.27 4.29 10.73
N LEU A 43 -9.07 3.79 10.43
CA LEU A 43 -7.87 4.63 10.37
C LEU A 43 -8.00 5.72 9.29
N MET A 44 -8.47 5.34 8.10
CA MET A 44 -8.65 6.26 6.98
C MET A 44 -9.77 7.26 7.25
N SER A 45 -10.86 6.84 7.87
CA SER A 45 -11.96 7.73 8.24
C SER A 45 -11.52 8.84 9.19
N LEU A 46 -10.65 8.50 10.16
CA LEU A 46 -10.07 9.46 11.09
C LEU A 46 -9.12 10.44 10.38
N LEU A 47 -8.29 9.95 9.46
CA LEU A 47 -7.33 10.78 8.71
C LEU A 47 -8.03 11.75 7.75
N TRP A 48 -9.07 11.29 7.07
CA TRP A 48 -9.80 12.10 6.08
C TRP A 48 -11.00 12.86 6.66
N HIS A 49 -11.31 12.67 7.94
CA HIS A 49 -12.47 13.28 8.60
C HIS A 49 -13.81 12.96 7.90
N ILE A 50 -13.97 11.72 7.47
CA ILE A 50 -15.20 11.20 6.84
C ILE A 50 -15.73 10.00 7.64
N PRO A 51 -16.99 9.58 7.42
CA PRO A 51 -17.49 8.33 7.99
C PRO A 51 -16.77 7.09 7.40
N PRO A 52 -16.50 6.02 8.18
CA PRO A 52 -15.84 4.81 7.71
C PRO A 52 -16.52 4.15 6.51
N GLU A 53 -17.85 4.22 6.44
CA GLU A 53 -18.64 3.67 5.34
C GLU A 53 -18.44 4.38 3.99
N LYS A 54 -17.75 5.53 3.98
CA LYS A 54 -17.36 6.24 2.76
C LYS A 54 -15.93 5.96 2.30
N VAL A 55 -15.18 5.19 3.09
CA VAL A 55 -13.84 4.73 2.73
C VAL A 55 -13.99 3.45 1.92
N ASP A 56 -13.43 3.43 0.71
CA ASP A 56 -13.25 2.22 -0.06
C ASP A 56 -11.81 1.71 0.10
N CYS A 57 -11.66 0.41 0.29
CA CYS A 57 -10.37 -0.25 0.53
C CYS A 57 -10.32 -1.55 -0.26
N TYR A 58 -9.32 -1.70 -1.12
CA TYR A 58 -9.17 -2.91 -1.94
C TYR A 58 -7.71 -3.31 -2.10
N ASN A 59 -7.51 -4.51 -2.67
CA ASN A 59 -6.22 -5.20 -2.78
C ASN A 59 -5.48 -5.27 -1.44
N LEU A 60 -6.20 -5.66 -0.39
CA LEU A 60 -5.66 -5.85 0.95
C LEU A 60 -4.81 -7.13 1.01
N GLU A 61 -3.51 -6.95 1.09
CA GLU A 61 -2.51 -8.02 1.06
C GLU A 61 -1.47 -7.83 2.16
N ASP A 62 -0.99 -8.93 2.73
CA ASP A 62 0.08 -8.90 3.72
C ASP A 62 1.47 -8.95 3.09
N GLU A 63 2.50 -8.58 3.86
CA GLU A 63 3.90 -8.51 3.40
C GLU A 63 4.40 -9.80 2.71
N ASP A 64 3.93 -10.97 3.13
CA ASP A 64 4.35 -12.24 2.56
C ASP A 64 3.63 -12.49 1.23
N GLU A 65 2.32 -12.22 1.17
CA GLU A 65 1.53 -12.32 -0.07
C GLU A 65 2.07 -11.42 -1.18
N LEU A 66 2.48 -10.20 -0.84
CA LEU A 66 3.06 -9.26 -1.80
C LEU A 66 4.36 -9.76 -2.41
N ARG A 67 5.18 -10.44 -1.61
CA ARG A 67 6.44 -11.01 -2.08
C ARG A 67 6.18 -12.25 -2.93
N ASP A 68 5.27 -13.11 -2.49
CA ASP A 68 4.92 -14.35 -3.19
C ASP A 68 4.24 -14.07 -4.54
N ASN A 69 3.46 -12.99 -4.63
CA ASN A 69 2.78 -12.56 -5.85
C ASN A 69 3.67 -11.75 -6.81
N SER A 70 4.89 -11.39 -6.41
CA SER A 70 5.76 -10.57 -7.27
C SER A 70 6.19 -11.32 -8.51
N GLY A 71 6.07 -10.67 -9.66
CA GLY A 71 6.56 -11.26 -10.91
C GLY A 71 8.08 -11.15 -11.10
N SER A 72 8.83 -10.60 -10.14
CA SER A 72 10.28 -10.41 -10.24
C SER A 72 11.05 -11.26 -9.23
N GLU A 73 11.73 -12.31 -9.73
CA GLU A 73 12.60 -13.18 -8.92
C GLU A 73 13.91 -12.48 -8.47
N THR A 74 14.27 -11.37 -9.11
CA THR A 74 15.54 -10.66 -8.87
C THR A 74 15.38 -9.32 -8.18
N ALA A 75 14.14 -8.89 -7.91
CA ALA A 75 13.90 -7.61 -7.24
C ALA A 75 14.46 -7.62 -5.81
N PRO A 76 14.98 -6.48 -5.32
CA PRO A 76 15.29 -6.31 -3.91
C PRO A 76 14.08 -6.65 -3.02
N ARG A 77 14.36 -7.23 -1.85
CA ARG A 77 13.38 -7.87 -0.96
C ARG A 77 12.09 -7.08 -0.67
N ASP A 78 12.19 -5.76 -0.60
CA ASP A 78 11.07 -4.89 -0.21
C ASP A 78 10.43 -4.15 -1.40
N TRP A 79 10.96 -4.29 -2.62
CA TRP A 79 10.35 -3.69 -3.83
C TRP A 79 8.98 -4.28 -4.17
N PRO A 80 8.73 -5.60 -4.04
CA PRO A 80 7.42 -6.18 -4.28
C PRO A 80 6.26 -5.50 -3.54
N LEU A 81 6.53 -4.91 -2.37
CA LEU A 81 5.51 -4.25 -1.56
C LEU A 81 4.91 -3.05 -2.29
N PHE A 82 5.65 -2.45 -3.23
CA PHE A 82 5.26 -1.30 -4.05
C PHE A 82 4.80 -1.70 -5.46
N GLU A 83 4.77 -2.99 -5.80
CA GLU A 83 4.26 -3.47 -7.08
C GLU A 83 2.75 -3.23 -7.17
N VAL A 84 2.33 -2.49 -8.19
CA VAL A 84 0.93 -2.08 -8.44
C VAL A 84 0.35 -2.65 -9.73
N GLY A 85 1.17 -3.37 -10.50
CA GLY A 85 0.72 -4.02 -11.71
C GLY A 85 1.86 -4.61 -12.53
N TRP A 86 1.52 -5.08 -13.72
CA TRP A 86 2.45 -5.71 -14.63
C TRP A 86 2.23 -5.21 -16.06
N SER A 87 3.29 -4.77 -16.73
CA SER A 87 3.21 -4.30 -18.11
C SER A 87 4.55 -4.46 -18.82
N ARG A 88 4.51 -4.70 -20.13
CA ARG A 88 5.72 -4.87 -20.97
C ARG A 88 6.73 -5.90 -20.41
N ASN A 89 6.22 -7.01 -19.86
CA ASN A 89 7.01 -8.08 -19.22
C ASN A 89 7.87 -7.62 -18.02
N LYS A 90 7.45 -6.55 -17.34
CA LYS A 90 8.10 -6.10 -16.10
C LYS A 90 7.06 -5.66 -15.06
N PRO A 91 7.41 -5.73 -13.76
CA PRO A 91 6.57 -5.18 -12.70
C PRO A 91 6.49 -3.65 -12.84
N LEU A 92 5.33 -3.11 -12.51
CA LEU A 92 5.11 -1.67 -12.35
C LEU A 92 5.12 -1.36 -10.86
N TYR A 93 5.97 -0.44 -10.45
CA TYR A 93 6.02 0.04 -9.08
C TYR A 93 5.30 1.38 -8.96
N SER A 94 4.60 1.61 -7.84
CA SER A 94 3.93 2.89 -7.57
C SER A 94 4.96 4.03 -7.55
N SER A 95 4.64 5.14 -8.22
CA SER A 95 5.40 6.40 -8.09
C SER A 95 4.81 7.35 -7.05
N ASP A 96 3.59 7.07 -6.59
CA ASP A 96 2.86 7.93 -5.67
C ASP A 96 3.38 7.74 -4.24
N LEU A 97 3.40 8.82 -3.46
CA LEU A 97 3.88 8.80 -2.09
C LEU A 97 2.98 7.88 -1.23
N PRO A 98 3.54 6.83 -0.62
CA PRO A 98 2.75 5.92 0.20
C PRO A 98 2.46 6.55 1.57
N LEU A 99 1.27 6.26 2.11
CA LEU A 99 0.92 6.58 3.48
C LEU A 99 1.41 5.47 4.43
N LEU A 100 2.35 5.79 5.32
CA LEU A 100 2.98 4.83 6.23
C LEU A 100 2.42 4.95 7.66
N LEU A 101 1.36 4.21 7.97
CA LEU A 101 0.75 4.11 9.30
C LEU A 101 1.42 3.01 10.14
N LEU A 102 2.74 3.12 10.30
CA LEU A 102 3.58 2.06 10.87
C LEU A 102 4.41 2.55 12.07
N PRO A 103 5.01 1.65 12.87
CA PRO A 103 6.02 2.03 13.84
C PRO A 103 7.26 2.64 13.18
N PRO A 104 8.02 3.53 13.86
CA PRO A 104 9.13 4.26 13.25
C PRO A 104 10.16 3.40 12.51
N HIS A 105 10.52 2.24 13.05
CA HIS A 105 11.49 1.35 12.42
C HIS A 105 10.99 0.74 11.10
N GLN A 106 9.68 0.44 11.00
CA GLN A 106 9.07 -0.04 9.76
C GLN A 106 8.87 1.10 8.76
N GLN A 107 8.51 2.30 9.25
CA GLN A 107 8.42 3.48 8.40
C GLN A 107 9.76 3.78 7.72
N THR A 108 10.86 3.79 8.48
CA THR A 108 12.21 4.00 7.91
C THR A 108 12.54 2.94 6.87
N ARG A 109 12.33 1.65 7.19
CA ARG A 109 12.59 0.54 6.25
C ARG A 109 11.84 0.69 4.93
N LEU A 110 10.52 0.93 5.00
CA LEU A 110 9.68 1.07 3.81
C LEU A 110 9.97 2.37 3.06
N TRP A 111 10.29 3.46 3.75
CA TRP A 111 10.65 4.71 3.10
C TRP A 111 11.96 4.58 2.31
N GLU A 112 13.00 3.98 2.91
CA GLU A 112 14.26 3.70 2.23
C GLU A 112 14.06 2.78 1.03
N ALA A 113 13.26 1.72 1.19
CA ALA A 113 12.92 0.81 0.09
C ALA A 113 12.14 1.51 -1.04
N PHE A 114 11.20 2.40 -0.70
CA PHE A 114 10.44 3.19 -1.66
C PHE A 114 11.38 4.10 -2.46
N VAL A 115 12.25 4.86 -1.78
CA VAL A 115 13.22 5.74 -2.46
C VAL A 115 14.14 4.95 -3.39
N ALA A 116 14.70 3.83 -2.92
CA ALA A 116 15.55 2.96 -3.74
C ALA A 116 14.79 2.39 -4.95
N CYS A 117 13.51 2.02 -4.77
CA CYS A 117 12.65 1.57 -5.85
C CYS A 117 12.41 2.67 -6.89
N GLN A 118 12.18 3.92 -6.46
CA GLN A 118 12.02 5.06 -7.37
C GLN A 118 13.31 5.36 -8.15
N GLU A 119 14.47 5.27 -7.51
CA GLU A 119 15.75 5.50 -8.17
C GLU A 119 16.05 4.41 -9.21
N GLY A 120 15.88 3.14 -8.84
CA GLY A 120 16.10 2.02 -9.76
C GLY A 120 15.10 1.95 -10.91
N ASN A 121 13.88 2.46 -10.74
CA ASN A 121 12.87 2.53 -11.80
C ASN A 121 13.05 3.73 -12.76
N ARG A 122 13.93 4.69 -12.45
CA ARG A 122 14.23 5.84 -13.32
C ARG A 122 15.27 5.55 -14.39
N ASP A 123 16.07 4.51 -14.22
CA ASP A 123 17.17 4.13 -15.11
C ASP A 123 16.73 3.16 -16.24
N GLU A 124 15.42 2.88 -16.38
CA GLU A 124 14.81 2.07 -17.46
C GLU A 124 13.90 2.88 -18.40
#